data_AF-A0A0F9B546-F1
#
_entry.id   AF-A0A0F9B546-F1
#
_cell.length_a   1.000
_cell.length_b   1.000
_cell.length_c   1.000
_cell.angle_alpha   90.00
_cell.angle_beta   90.00
_cell.angle_gamma   90.00
#
_symmetry.space_group_name_H-M   'P 1'
#
loop_
_entity.id
_entity.type
_entity.pdbx_description
1 polymer ?
#
loop_
_entity_poly.entity_id
_entity_poly.type
_entity_poly.pdbx_seq_one_letter_code
_entity_poly.pdbx_strand_id
1 'polypeptide(L)'
;MINLYNIDCMKFMADKPDKYYDLAIVDPPYGIGIGGQVGSNKAQWTKYENKEWDTLPPDDKYFIKMKRISKNQIIWGANYFSVFPSRCFLVWDKMIGDNNFSMAELAYTSFNTPSKIFKHYHG
;
A
#
# COMPACT_ATOMS: atom_id res chain seq x y z
N MET A 1 -21.54 -0.63 11.24
CA MET A 1 -21.96 0.14 10.05
C MET A 1 -20.80 0.15 9.07
N ILE A 2 -21.05 -0.09 7.78
CA ILE A 2 -20.03 -0.08 6.73
C ILE A 2 -20.43 0.99 5.72
N ASN A 3 -19.51 1.89 5.39
CA ASN A 3 -19.72 2.95 4.42
C ASN A 3 -18.71 2.79 3.27
N LEU A 4 -19.19 2.91 2.03
CA LEU A 4 -18.37 2.82 0.82
C LEU A 4 -18.50 4.12 0.05
N TYR A 5 -17.37 4.67 -0.40
CA TYR A 5 -17.34 5.94 -1.11
C TYR A 5 -16.55 5.81 -2.40
N ASN A 6 -17.15 6.18 -3.53
CA ASN A 6 -16.44 6.38 -4.78
C ASN A 6 -16.04 7.86 -4.90
N ILE A 7 -14.92 8.21 -4.28
CA ILE A 7 -14.42 9.58 -4.20
C ILE A 7 -12.88 9.58 -4.18
N ASP A 8 -12.30 10.65 -4.70
CA ASP A 8 -10.87 10.93 -4.52
C ASP A 8 -10.50 10.98 -3.03
N CYS A 9 -9.44 10.26 -2.65
CA CYS A 9 -9.02 10.15 -1.25
C CYS A 9 -8.60 11.50 -0.67
N MET A 10 -7.96 12.37 -1.46
CA MET A 10 -7.51 13.68 -0.97
C MET A 10 -8.67 14.63 -0.68
N LYS A 11 -9.75 14.53 -1.47
CA LYS A 11 -11.03 15.21 -1.20
C LYS A 11 -11.70 14.62 0.04
N PHE A 12 -11.81 13.30 0.13
CA PHE A 12 -12.42 12.62 1.26
C PHE A 12 -11.79 13.00 2.61
N MET A 13 -10.46 13.02 2.65
CA MET A 13 -9.68 13.34 3.85
C MET A 13 -9.67 14.84 4.19
N ALA A 14 -10.01 15.73 3.25
CA ALA A 14 -9.99 17.18 3.48
C ALA A 14 -11.00 17.58 4.56
N ASP A 15 -12.20 17.02 4.53
CA ASP A 15 -13.31 17.41 5.40
C ASP A 15 -13.34 16.64 6.73
N LYS A 16 -12.34 15.79 7.00
CA LYS A 16 -12.30 15.02 8.24
C LYS A 16 -11.58 15.80 9.34
N PRO A 17 -12.09 15.81 10.57
CA PRO A 17 -11.35 16.30 11.73
C PRO A 17 -10.03 15.55 11.94
N ASP A 18 -9.16 16.13 12.75
CA ASP A 18 -7.95 15.47 13.22
C ASP A 18 -8.32 14.21 14.03
N LYS A 19 -7.56 13.13 13.82
CA LYS A 19 -7.73 11.85 14.53
C LYS A 19 -9.14 11.25 14.47
N TYR A 20 -9.87 11.55 13.39
CA TYR A 20 -11.21 11.05 13.14
C TYR A 20 -11.30 9.51 13.08
N TYR A 21 -10.27 8.83 12.55
CA TYR A 21 -10.19 7.37 12.51
C TYR A 21 -9.20 6.81 13.54
N ASP A 22 -9.53 5.69 14.17
CA ASP A 22 -8.59 4.99 15.07
C ASP A 22 -7.45 4.31 14.30
N LEU A 23 -7.75 3.79 13.11
CA LEU A 23 -6.81 3.08 12.24
C LEU A 23 -7.11 3.38 10.78
N ALA A 24 -6.08 3.80 10.04
CA ALA A 24 -6.09 3.81 8.58
C ALA A 24 -5.29 2.61 8.06
N ILE A 25 -5.87 1.86 7.13
CA ILE A 25 -5.20 0.77 6.41
C ILE A 25 -5.29 1.11 4.94
N VAL A 26 -4.16 1.24 4.27
CA VAL A 26 -4.12 1.61 2.86
C VAL A 26 -3.14 0.76 2.08
N ASP A 27 -3.47 0.55 0.81
CA ASP A 27 -2.63 -0.03 -0.21
C ASP A 27 -2.65 0.90 -1.44
N PRO A 28 -1.88 2.00 -1.41
CA PRO A 28 -1.91 3.00 -2.47
C PRO A 28 -1.26 2.47 -3.75
N PRO A 29 -1.49 3.08 -4.92
CA PRO A 29 -0.79 2.69 -6.15
C PRO A 29 0.73 2.87 -6.02
N TYR A 30 1.52 1.91 -6.48
CA TYR A 30 2.97 1.92 -6.27
C TYR A 30 3.72 2.70 -7.35
N GLY A 31 3.07 3.00 -8.49
CA GLY A 31 3.70 3.74 -9.58
C GLY A 31 4.73 2.92 -10.34
N ILE A 32 4.53 1.60 -10.43
CA ILE A 32 5.50 0.66 -11.03
C ILE A 32 5.15 0.28 -12.47
N GLY A 33 4.06 0.81 -13.02
CA GLY A 33 3.69 0.66 -14.43
C GLY A 33 3.29 -0.77 -14.83
N ILE A 34 2.78 -1.57 -13.90
CA ILE A 34 2.29 -2.94 -14.13
C ILE A 34 0.76 -3.01 -14.25
N GLY A 35 0.03 -1.92 -14.01
CA GLY A 35 -1.44 -1.84 -14.04
C GLY A 35 -2.13 -2.24 -15.36
N GLY A 36 -1.35 -2.53 -16.42
CA GLY A 36 -1.81 -3.08 -17.70
C GLY A 36 -1.17 -4.43 -18.10
N GLN A 37 -0.32 -5.01 -17.25
CA GLN A 37 0.37 -6.28 -17.50
C GLN A 37 -0.27 -7.42 -16.71
N VAL A 38 -1.15 -8.17 -17.35
CA VAL A 38 -1.62 -9.47 -16.83
C VAL A 38 -1.09 -10.56 -17.77
N GLY A 39 -0.08 -11.30 -17.31
CA GLY A 39 0.51 -12.40 -18.07
C GLY A 39 1.38 -13.27 -17.17
N SER A 40 1.12 -14.59 -17.18
CA SER A 40 2.10 -15.54 -16.67
C SER A 40 3.13 -15.82 -17.76
N ASN A 41 4.34 -16.24 -17.39
CA ASN A 41 5.44 -16.58 -18.32
C ASN A 41 5.10 -17.61 -19.44
N LYS A 42 3.87 -18.15 -19.47
CA LYS A 42 3.37 -19.11 -20.47
C LYS A 42 2.28 -18.55 -21.40
N ALA A 43 1.70 -17.39 -21.11
CA ALA A 43 0.68 -16.77 -21.95
C ALA A 43 1.20 -15.42 -22.46
N GLN A 44 1.14 -15.20 -23.77
CA GLN A 44 1.56 -13.95 -24.40
C GLN A 44 0.99 -12.75 -23.65
N TRP A 45 1.87 -11.84 -23.22
CA TRP A 45 1.49 -10.62 -22.51
C TRP A 45 0.42 -9.88 -23.29
N THR A 46 -0.82 -9.92 -22.80
CA THR A 46 -1.89 -9.14 -23.38
C THR A 46 -1.69 -7.72 -22.87
N LYS A 47 -1.09 -6.86 -23.69
CA LYS A 47 -0.93 -5.44 -23.38
C LYS A 47 -2.31 -4.80 -23.35
N TYR A 48 -2.89 -4.66 -22.17
CA TYR A 48 -4.01 -3.75 -21.99
C TYR A 48 -3.48 -2.31 -21.97
N GLU A 49 -4.33 -1.32 -22.27
CA GLU A 49 -3.95 0.09 -22.17
C GLU A 49 -3.37 0.36 -20.78
N ASN A 50 -2.19 1.00 -20.76
CA ASN A 50 -1.53 1.39 -19.52
C ASN A 50 -2.48 2.27 -18.72
N LYS A 51 -2.89 1.79 -17.56
CA LYS A 51 -3.76 2.57 -16.69
C LYS A 51 -2.93 3.63 -16.00
N GLU A 52 -3.24 4.90 -16.26
CA GLU A 52 -2.47 6.05 -15.75
C GLU A 52 -2.34 6.06 -14.22
N TRP A 53 -3.27 5.43 -13.50
CA TRP A 53 -3.25 5.39 -12.03
C TRP A 53 -2.04 4.64 -11.44
N ASP A 54 -1.36 3.78 -12.21
CA ASP A 54 -0.16 3.03 -11.75
C ASP A 54 1.15 3.62 -12.30
N THR A 55 1.10 4.86 -12.80
CA THR A 55 2.29 5.53 -13.33
C THR A 55 3.11 6.22 -12.25
N LEU A 56 2.48 6.67 -11.16
CA LEU A 56 3.13 7.40 -10.09
C LEU A 56 2.59 7.01 -8.71
N PRO A 57 3.46 6.91 -7.70
CA PRO A 57 3.02 6.79 -6.31
C PRO A 57 2.33 8.09 -5.83
N PRO A 58 1.49 8.05 -4.78
CA PRO A 58 1.01 9.26 -4.12
C PRO A 58 2.17 10.11 -3.60
N ASP A 59 1.97 11.43 -3.61
CA ASP A 59 2.93 12.36 -3.03
C ASP A 59 2.90 12.36 -1.48
N ASP A 60 3.89 13.00 -0.86
CA ASP A 60 4.00 13.09 0.60
C ASP A 60 2.77 13.72 1.27
N LYS A 61 2.02 14.59 0.55
CA LYS A 61 0.83 15.25 1.11
C LYS A 61 -0.28 14.25 1.40
N TYR A 62 -0.37 13.18 0.62
CA TYR A 62 -1.29 12.08 0.88
C TYR A 62 -1.02 11.46 2.26
N PHE A 63 0.23 11.09 2.53
CA PHE A 63 0.61 10.45 3.80
C PHE A 63 0.51 11.40 4.99
N ILE A 64 0.82 12.69 4.80
CA ILE A 64 0.63 13.73 5.82
C ILE A 64 -0.85 13.87 6.19
N LYS A 65 -1.75 13.99 5.20
CA LYS A 65 -3.19 14.09 5.44
C LYS A 65 -3.74 12.84 6.12
N MET A 66 -3.33 11.66 5.68
CA MET A 66 -3.75 10.39 6.28
C MET A 66 -3.34 10.33 7.76
N LYS A 67 -2.10 10.68 8.08
CA LYS A 67 -1.61 10.73 9.47
C LYS A 67 -2.33 11.77 10.32
N ARG A 68 -2.76 12.90 9.74
CA ARG A 68 -3.57 13.90 10.44
C ARG A 68 -4.91 13.31 10.88
N ILE A 69 -5.62 12.64 9.97
CA ILE A 69 -6.99 12.18 10.22
C ILE A 69 -7.07 10.84 10.98
N SER A 70 -5.95 10.17 11.23
CA SER A 70 -5.95 8.86 11.89
C SER A 70 -5.01 8.79 13.10
N LYS A 71 -5.37 7.98 14.09
CA LYS A 71 -4.52 7.72 15.27
C LYS A 71 -3.39 6.77 14.91
N ASN A 72 -3.70 5.66 14.23
CA ASN A 72 -2.72 4.70 13.73
C ASN A 72 -2.82 4.47 12.22
N GLN A 73 -1.73 4.02 11.61
CA GLN A 73 -1.66 3.75 10.17
C GLN A 73 -0.98 2.40 9.90
N ILE A 74 -1.46 1.70 8.89
CA ILE A 74 -0.79 0.60 8.18
C ILE A 74 -0.80 0.98 6.70
N ILE A 75 0.39 1.11 6.10
CA ILE A 75 0.57 1.52 4.71
C ILE A 75 1.38 0.44 4.01
N TRP A 76 0.73 -0.32 3.13
CA TRP A 76 1.38 -1.32 2.27
C TRP A 76 2.21 -0.64 1.18
N GLY A 77 3.17 -1.38 0.62
CA GLY A 77 4.08 -0.87 -0.42
C GLY A 77 5.14 0.10 0.10
N ALA A 78 5.47 0.06 1.39
CA ALA A 78 6.34 1.06 2.03
C ALA A 78 7.77 1.15 1.43
N ASN A 79 8.20 0.15 0.65
CA ASN A 79 9.44 0.18 -0.12
C ASN A 79 9.39 1.09 -1.36
N TYR A 80 8.20 1.55 -1.78
CA TYR A 80 7.99 2.44 -2.93
C TYR A 80 7.72 3.89 -2.53
N PHE A 81 7.61 4.16 -1.22
CA PHE A 81 7.16 5.46 -0.71
C PHE A 81 8.15 6.03 0.30
N SER A 82 8.34 7.35 0.27
CA SER A 82 9.04 8.10 1.31
C SER A 82 8.13 8.33 2.52
N VAL A 83 7.77 7.25 3.22
CA VAL A 83 6.96 7.31 4.44
C VAL A 83 7.77 7.74 5.66
N PHE A 84 7.07 8.05 6.76
CA PHE A 84 7.69 8.40 8.03
C PHE A 84 8.62 7.28 8.54
N PRO A 85 9.66 7.60 9.32
CA PRO A 85 10.42 6.57 10.03
C PRO A 85 9.51 5.82 11.01
N SER A 86 9.70 4.50 11.12
CA SER A 86 8.96 3.67 12.07
C SER A 86 9.85 2.61 12.70
N ARG A 87 9.49 2.25 13.94
CA ARG A 87 10.07 1.10 14.65
C ARG A 87 9.45 -0.24 14.23
N CYS A 88 8.24 -0.19 13.67
CA CYS A 88 7.46 -1.37 13.32
C CYS A 88 7.11 -1.37 11.83
N PHE A 89 7.73 -2.28 11.11
CA PHE A 89 7.30 -2.71 9.78
C PHE A 89 6.67 -4.10 9.87
N LEU A 90 5.61 -4.32 9.11
CA LEU A 90 5.10 -5.66 8.83
C LEU A 90 5.74 -6.14 7.54
N VAL A 91 6.29 -7.35 7.57
CA VAL A 91 6.85 -8.03 6.41
C VAL A 91 5.95 -9.20 6.08
N TRP A 92 5.26 -9.15 4.95
CA TRP A 92 4.59 -10.31 4.41
C TRP A 92 5.56 -11.07 3.51
N ASP A 93 6.09 -12.18 4.03
CA ASP A 93 6.92 -13.11 3.25
C ASP A 93 6.00 -13.97 2.38
N LYS A 94 6.11 -13.80 1.07
CA LYS A 94 5.28 -14.51 0.08
C LYS A 94 5.69 -15.96 -0.09
N MET A 95 6.82 -16.37 0.50
CA MET A 95 7.38 -17.71 0.40
C MET A 95 7.55 -18.20 -1.03
N ILE A 96 7.75 -17.26 -1.96
CA ILE A 96 8.04 -17.58 -3.36
C ILE A 96 9.55 -17.84 -3.47
N GLY A 97 9.92 -18.92 -4.16
CA GLY A 97 11.32 -19.22 -4.46
C GLY A 97 11.93 -18.22 -5.44
N ASP A 98 13.13 -18.50 -5.94
CA ASP A 98 13.83 -17.61 -6.86
C ASP A 98 13.03 -17.35 -8.14
N ASN A 99 12.58 -16.10 -8.27
CA ASN A 99 11.93 -15.55 -9.45
C ASN A 99 12.12 -14.01 -9.48
N ASN A 100 11.60 -13.36 -10.51
CA ASN A 100 11.75 -11.91 -10.70
C ASN A 100 10.73 -11.07 -9.90
N PHE A 101 9.90 -11.67 -9.05
CA PHE A 101 8.92 -10.96 -8.22
C PHE A 101 9.47 -10.69 -6.83
N SER A 102 8.95 -9.65 -6.17
CA SER A 102 9.32 -9.35 -4.79
C SER A 102 8.94 -10.50 -3.87
N MET A 103 9.92 -11.04 -3.15
CA MET A 103 9.72 -12.13 -2.17
C MET A 103 8.91 -11.70 -0.94
N ALA A 104 8.82 -10.39 -0.69
CA ALA A 104 8.05 -9.85 0.40
C ALA A 104 7.31 -8.56 0.03
N GLU A 105 6.22 -8.30 0.74
CA GLU A 105 5.59 -6.97 0.80
C GLU A 105 5.86 -6.34 2.16
N LEU A 106 6.24 -5.06 2.14
CA LEU A 106 6.53 -4.29 3.34
C LEU A 106 5.37 -3.33 3.62
N ALA A 107 4.86 -3.36 4.85
CA ALA A 107 3.94 -2.37 5.35
C ALA A 107 4.60 -1.51 6.43
N TYR A 108 4.58 -0.20 6.25
CA TYR A 108 4.85 0.74 7.33
C TYR A 108 3.72 0.65 8.35
N THR A 109 4.03 0.75 9.63
CA THR A 109 3.02 1.00 10.66
C THR A 109 3.41 2.15 11.57
N SER A 110 2.43 2.83 12.18
CA SER A 110 2.70 3.83 13.22
C SER A 110 2.99 3.24 14.60
N PHE A 111 3.06 1.91 14.73
CA PHE A 111 3.16 1.24 16.02
C PHE A 111 4.56 1.36 16.62
N ASN A 112 4.64 1.61 17.93
CA ASN A 112 5.91 1.66 18.65
C ASN A 112 6.34 0.27 19.16
N THR A 113 6.36 -0.73 18.28
CA THR A 113 6.79 -2.10 18.58
C THR A 113 7.91 -2.54 17.63
N PRO A 114 8.63 -3.64 17.90
CA PRO A 114 9.55 -4.20 16.90
C PRO A 114 8.79 -4.74 15.69
N SER A 115 9.40 -4.63 14.50
CA SER A 115 8.90 -5.21 13.25
C SER A 115 8.53 -6.69 13.37
N LYS A 116 7.56 -7.12 12.57
CA LYS A 116 7.05 -8.50 12.56
C LYS A 116 7.07 -9.07 11.16
N ILE A 117 7.41 -10.35 11.05
CA ILE A 117 7.35 -11.11 9.81
C ILE A 117 6.16 -12.06 9.89
N PHE A 118 5.31 -12.02 8.88
CA PHE A 118 4.21 -12.95 8.68
C PHE A 118 4.51 -13.86 7.49
N LYS A 119 4.43 -15.17 7.73
CA LYS A 119 4.61 -16.23 6.74
C LYS A 119 3.32 -17.03 6.69
N HIS A 120 2.68 -17.10 5.52
CA HIS A 120 1.48 -17.92 5.36
C HIS A 120 1.65 -18.88 4.20
N TYR A 121 1.82 -20.15 4.54
CA TYR A 121 1.88 -21.25 3.60
C TYR A 121 0.46 -21.69 3.27
N HIS A 122 0.02 -21.48 2.03
CA HIS A 122 -1.17 -22.15 1.52
C HIS A 122 -0.72 -23.56 1.10
N GLY A 123 -0.69 -24.47 2.07
CA GLY A 123 -0.50 -25.91 1.84
C GLY A 123 -1.78 -26.57 1.36
#